data_AF-A0A954SJC9-F1
#
_entry.id   AF-A0A954SJC9-F1
#
_cell.length_a   1.000
_cell.length_b   1.000
_cell.length_c   1.000
_cell.angle_alpha   90.00
_cell.angle_beta   90.00
_cell.angle_gamma   90.00
#
_symmetry.space_group_name_H-M   'P 1'
#
loop_
_entity.id
_entity.type
_entity.pdbx_description
1 polymer ?
#
loop_
_entity_poly.entity_id
_entity_poly.type
_entity_poly.pdbx_seq_one_letter_code
_entity_poly.pdbx_strand_id
1 'polypeptide(L)'
;MLKVGAENILRSCFQLKPEGIFMKKSPLNLIVGGVFAVIGFYVGYSIFNPPRGADSTDKTLAQKVVEEVQVEGFEEEGEPTIRVMGDKSIQIMFNFMPPMFAEEANREAEFEKFDEVISKVVGVPVIWEDRELFIIQTPPDGTVEKIKNWLSNYHQKTN
;
A
#
# COMPACT_ATOMS: atom_id res chain seq x y z
N MET A 1 -60.92 23.36 -16.69
CA MET A 1 -61.75 24.00 -15.65
C MET A 1 -61.03 23.81 -14.32
N LEU A 2 -60.37 24.89 -13.81
CA LEU A 2 -59.88 25.16 -12.43
C LEU A 2 -58.92 24.12 -11.79
N LYS A 3 -57.86 24.38 -11.00
CA LYS A 3 -57.25 25.53 -10.28
C LYS A 3 -55.86 25.00 -9.82
N VAL A 4 -54.72 25.59 -10.19
CA VAL A 4 -53.84 26.49 -9.38
C VAL A 4 -53.56 26.07 -7.92
N GLY A 5 -52.26 25.92 -7.62
CA GLY A 5 -51.61 26.28 -6.34
C GLY A 5 -51.05 25.10 -5.54
N ALA A 6 -49.88 25.15 -4.89
CA ALA A 6 -48.79 26.13 -4.80
C ALA A 6 -47.65 25.44 -3.97
N GLU A 7 -46.43 25.98 -4.06
CA GLU A 7 -45.38 25.92 -3.01
C GLU A 7 -44.61 24.60 -2.80
N ASN A 8 -43.29 24.52 -2.52
CA ASN A 8 -42.27 25.53 -2.27
C ASN A 8 -40.85 24.87 -2.27
N ILE A 9 -39.86 25.59 -2.84
CA ILE A 9 -38.49 25.87 -2.34
C ILE A 9 -37.53 24.69 -2.04
N LEU A 10 -36.43 24.61 -2.81
CA LEU A 10 -35.03 24.87 -2.38
C LEU A 10 -34.06 24.35 -3.48
N ARG A 11 -33.52 25.28 -4.28
CA ARG A 11 -32.10 25.68 -4.25
C ARG A 11 -31.08 24.55 -4.54
N SER A 12 -30.52 24.56 -5.75
CA SER A 12 -29.20 25.16 -5.94
C SER A 12 -28.81 25.16 -7.42
N CYS A 13 -28.79 26.37 -7.98
CA CYS A 13 -28.01 26.70 -9.16
C CYS A 13 -26.52 26.51 -8.84
N PHE A 14 -25.84 25.62 -9.54
CA PHE A 14 -24.37 25.69 -9.63
C PHE A 14 -24.02 26.17 -11.04
N GLN A 15 -23.91 27.49 -11.16
CA GLN A 15 -23.42 28.14 -12.35
C GLN A 15 -21.92 27.90 -12.49
N LEU A 16 -21.53 27.39 -13.66
CA LEU A 16 -20.18 27.46 -14.19
C LEU A 16 -19.84 28.91 -14.51
N LYS A 17 -18.69 29.38 -14.02
CA LYS A 17 -18.09 30.66 -14.42
C LYS A 17 -16.59 30.46 -14.64
N PRO A 18 -16.06 30.64 -15.86
CA PRO A 18 -14.64 30.71 -16.13
C PRO A 18 -14.23 32.17 -16.35
N GLU A 19 -13.39 32.72 -15.48
CA GLU A 19 -12.67 33.98 -15.76
C GLU A 19 -11.28 33.87 -15.11
N GLY A 20 -10.24 33.98 -15.93
CA GLY A 20 -8.84 33.92 -15.50
C GLY A 20 -8.35 35.21 -14.84
N ILE A 21 -7.10 35.19 -14.36
CA ILE A 21 -6.13 36.29 -14.11
C ILE A 21 -4.85 35.57 -13.61
N PHE A 22 -3.81 35.44 -14.43
CA PHE A 22 -2.71 36.39 -14.66
C PHE A 22 -1.77 36.62 -13.44
N MET A 23 -0.54 36.11 -13.62
CA MET A 23 0.77 36.45 -13.02
C MET A 23 0.88 37.02 -11.59
N LYS A 24 1.76 36.37 -10.81
CA LYS A 24 2.77 37.10 -10.02
C LYS A 24 4.11 36.34 -10.06
N LYS A 25 5.07 36.89 -10.81
CA LYS A 25 6.50 36.57 -10.68
C LYS A 25 7.00 37.22 -9.38
N SER A 26 7.72 36.46 -8.57
CA SER A 26 8.47 36.96 -7.43
C SER A 26 9.96 37.04 -7.79
N PRO A 27 10.66 38.16 -7.54
CA PRO A 27 12.03 38.39 -7.99
C PRO A 27 13.09 37.84 -7.03
N LEU A 28 14.25 37.56 -7.64
CA LEU A 28 15.57 37.31 -7.04
C LEU A 28 15.97 38.38 -5.99
N ASN A 29 16.63 37.91 -4.93
CA ASN A 29 17.74 38.59 -4.24
C ASN A 29 18.80 37.49 -4.03
N LEU A 30 19.93 37.44 -4.76
CA LEU A 30 21.13 38.26 -4.68
C LEU A 30 21.72 38.36 -3.26
N ILE A 31 22.61 37.43 -2.91
CA ILE A 31 23.75 37.69 -2.01
C ILE A 31 25.01 37.11 -2.66
N VAL A 32 25.98 38.00 -2.81
CA VAL A 32 27.34 37.84 -3.32
C VAL A 32 28.29 37.56 -2.14
N GLY A 33 29.32 36.75 -2.38
CA GLY A 33 30.54 36.68 -1.56
C GLY A 33 30.60 35.43 -0.67
N GLY A 34 31.67 34.64 -0.64
CA GLY A 34 33.00 34.87 -1.17
C GLY A 34 33.89 33.63 -1.05
N VAL A 35 35.04 33.77 -1.68
CA VAL A 35 36.21 32.90 -1.76
C VAL A 35 36.67 32.38 -0.38
N PHE A 36 36.79 31.05 -0.21
CA PHE A 36 37.80 30.41 0.66
C PHE A 36 38.14 29.04 0.04
N ALA A 37 39.25 28.96 -0.71
CA ALA A 37 40.57 28.59 -0.21
C ALA A 37 40.79 27.07 -0.23
N VAL A 38 41.53 26.64 -1.24
CA VAL A 38 42.22 25.35 -1.32
C VAL A 38 43.26 25.29 -0.20
N ILE A 39 43.04 24.41 0.78
CA ILE A 39 44.02 23.88 1.72
C ILE A 39 43.62 22.40 1.82
N GLY A 40 44.36 21.41 1.33
CA GLY A 40 45.75 21.14 1.68
C GLY A 40 45.77 19.96 2.67
N PHE A 41 46.01 18.76 2.13
CA PHE A 41 46.82 17.69 2.74
C PHE A 41 46.36 16.98 4.04
N TYR A 42 45.85 15.76 3.85
CA TYR A 42 46.35 14.51 4.46
C TYR A 42 46.74 14.53 5.96
N VAL A 43 45.76 14.35 6.87
CA VAL A 43 45.98 13.68 8.17
C VAL A 43 44.69 12.98 8.61
N GLY A 44 44.75 11.66 8.84
CA GLY A 44 43.82 10.96 9.73
C GLY A 44 42.75 10.05 9.10
N TYR A 45 43.14 8.95 8.45
CA TYR A 45 42.25 7.78 8.32
C TYR A 45 42.12 7.05 9.66
N SER A 46 41.32 7.62 10.57
CA SER A 46 40.80 7.05 11.82
C SER A 46 39.79 8.11 12.27
N ILE A 47 38.47 8.00 12.15
CA ILE A 47 37.57 7.12 12.89
C ILE A 47 36.24 7.13 12.12
N PHE A 48 35.95 6.13 11.29
CA PHE A 48 34.56 5.79 10.97
C PHE A 48 34.49 4.30 10.63
N ASN A 49 34.84 3.48 11.62
CA ASN A 49 34.32 2.12 11.63
C ASN A 49 32.81 2.27 11.88
N PRO A 50 31.92 1.92 10.93
CA PRO A 50 30.53 1.74 11.29
C PRO A 50 30.47 0.67 12.38
N PRO A 51 29.58 0.78 13.37
CA PRO A 51 29.46 -0.23 14.41
C PRO A 51 29.16 -1.58 13.74
N ARG A 52 30.19 -2.43 13.68
CA ARG A 52 30.11 -3.81 13.17
C ARG A 52 29.44 -4.63 14.27
N GLY A 53 28.13 -4.44 14.41
CA GLY A 53 27.32 -4.99 15.49
C GLY A 53 25.87 -4.52 15.46
N ALA A 54 25.31 -4.24 14.28
CA ALA A 54 23.86 -4.26 14.13
C ALA A 54 23.42 -5.71 14.31
N ASP A 55 22.98 -5.96 15.54
CA ASP A 55 22.45 -7.17 16.13
C ASP A 55 21.68 -8.06 15.13
N SER A 56 22.21 -9.25 14.83
CA SER A 56 21.49 -10.27 14.06
C SER A 56 20.22 -10.77 14.77
N THR A 57 20.08 -10.51 16.07
CA THR A 57 18.93 -10.92 16.88
C THR A 57 17.69 -10.11 16.50
N ASP A 58 17.82 -8.81 16.19
CA ASP A 58 16.71 -7.94 15.76
C ASP A 58 16.11 -8.40 14.43
N LYS A 59 16.96 -8.73 13.44
CA LYS A 59 16.52 -9.27 12.16
C LYS A 59 15.86 -10.65 12.31
N THR A 60 16.32 -11.45 13.27
CA THR A 60 15.76 -12.77 13.55
C THR A 60 14.36 -12.67 14.18
N LEU A 61 14.13 -11.66 15.02
CA LEU A 61 12.82 -11.40 15.61
C LEU A 61 11.83 -10.87 14.57
N ALA A 62 12.27 -10.00 13.67
CA ALA A 62 11.43 -9.50 12.58
C ALA A 62 10.92 -10.62 11.65
N GLN A 63 11.76 -11.63 11.38
CA GLN A 63 11.39 -12.77 10.53
C GLN A 63 10.62 -13.88 11.25
N LYS A 64 10.41 -13.74 12.57
CA LYS A 64 9.64 -14.74 13.34
C LYS A 64 8.15 -14.54 13.08
N VAL A 65 7.46 -15.62 12.68
CA VAL A 65 6.00 -15.65 12.63
C VAL A 65 5.47 -15.66 14.07
N VAL A 66 4.63 -14.68 14.40
CA VAL A 66 3.97 -14.55 15.71
C VAL A 66 2.61 -15.24 15.69
N GLU A 67 1.88 -15.05 14.60
CA GLU A 67 0.54 -15.61 14.41
C GLU A 67 0.40 -16.07 12.97
N GLU A 68 -0.27 -17.20 12.77
CA GLU A 68 -0.60 -17.73 11.46
C GLU A 68 -2.10 -18.05 11.42
N VAL A 69 -2.76 -17.60 10.37
CA VAL A 69 -4.19 -17.77 10.16
C VAL A 69 -4.42 -18.33 8.77
N GLN A 70 -4.95 -19.54 8.71
CA GLN A 70 -5.39 -20.14 7.45
C GLN A 70 -6.72 -19.52 7.00
N VAL A 71 -6.88 -19.39 5.70
CA VAL A 71 -8.05 -18.82 5.07
C VAL A 71 -8.75 -19.89 4.23
N GLU A 72 -9.92 -20.29 4.72
CA GLU A 72 -10.80 -21.22 4.02
C GLU A 72 -11.55 -20.51 2.88
N GLY A 73 -12.01 -21.27 1.88
CA GLY A 73 -12.80 -20.78 0.75
C GLY A 73 -12.10 -20.83 -0.61
N PHE A 74 -10.90 -21.42 -0.64
CA PHE A 74 -10.16 -21.82 -1.84
C PHE A 74 -10.21 -23.34 -1.98
N GLU A 75 -9.58 -23.89 -3.02
CA GLU A 75 -9.39 -25.34 -3.16
C GLU A 75 -8.54 -25.90 -2.00
N GLU A 76 -8.70 -27.18 -1.65
CA GLU A 76 -8.05 -27.82 -0.48
C GLU A 76 -6.50 -27.66 -0.47
N GLU A 77 -5.87 -27.66 -1.65
CA GLU A 77 -4.42 -27.44 -1.79
C GLU A 77 -4.05 -25.98 -2.06
N GLY A 78 -5.04 -25.12 -2.32
CA GLY A 78 -4.88 -23.72 -2.74
C GLY A 78 -5.07 -22.70 -1.62
N GLU A 79 -5.35 -23.12 -0.38
CA GLU A 79 -5.70 -22.21 0.72
C GLU A 79 -4.57 -21.24 1.07
N PRO A 80 -4.82 -19.91 1.01
CA PRO A 80 -3.83 -18.93 1.40
C PRO A 80 -3.68 -18.85 2.91
N THR A 81 -2.50 -18.44 3.33
CA THR A 81 -2.11 -18.28 4.73
C THR A 81 -1.76 -16.83 5.01
N ILE A 82 -2.33 -16.27 6.07
CA ILE A 82 -2.00 -14.94 6.58
C ILE A 82 -1.06 -15.10 7.77
N ARG A 83 0.10 -14.46 7.73
CA ARG A 83 1.10 -14.48 8.81
C ARG A 83 1.30 -13.08 9.38
N VAL A 84 1.23 -12.97 10.70
CA VAL A 84 1.67 -11.77 11.42
C VAL A 84 3.10 -11.99 11.87
N MET A 85 3.98 -11.08 11.46
CA MET A 85 5.41 -11.16 11.71
C MET A 85 5.78 -10.45 13.02
N GLY A 86 6.97 -10.73 13.55
CA GLY A 86 7.47 -10.12 14.80
C GLY A 86 7.67 -8.61 14.73
N ASP A 87 7.88 -8.08 13.52
CA ASP A 87 7.92 -6.64 13.24
C ASP A 87 6.53 -5.99 13.06
N LYS A 88 5.45 -6.78 13.25
CA LYS A 88 4.04 -6.42 13.05
C LYS A 88 3.63 -6.20 11.58
N SER A 89 4.50 -6.54 10.63
CA SER A 89 4.06 -6.67 9.23
C SER A 89 3.13 -7.87 9.07
N ILE A 90 2.29 -7.81 8.05
CA ILE A 90 1.45 -8.94 7.64
C ILE A 90 1.95 -9.47 6.32
N GLN A 91 2.13 -10.78 6.23
CA GLN A 91 2.39 -11.49 4.98
C GLN A 91 1.15 -12.29 4.60
N ILE A 92 0.77 -12.21 3.32
CA ILE A 92 -0.29 -13.01 2.73
C ILE A 92 0.41 -13.93 1.73
N MET A 93 0.39 -15.22 2.01
CA MET A 93 1.03 -16.26 1.21
C MET A 93 -0.03 -17.08 0.50
N PHE A 94 0.05 -17.18 -0.81
CA PHE A 94 -0.77 -18.09 -1.60
C PHE A 94 0.01 -19.38 -1.89
N ASN A 95 -0.68 -20.50 -2.07
CA ASN A 95 -0.03 -21.73 -2.54
C ASN A 95 0.14 -21.73 -4.07
N PHE A 96 -0.82 -21.13 -4.79
CA PHE A 96 -0.81 -21.01 -6.24
C PHE A 96 -1.30 -19.63 -6.68
N MET A 97 -0.61 -19.02 -7.64
CA MET A 97 -0.95 -17.71 -8.21
C MET A 97 -0.76 -17.72 -9.74
N PRO A 98 -1.78 -17.55 -10.58
CA PRO A 98 -3.18 -17.46 -10.20
C PRO A 98 -3.69 -18.76 -9.55
N PRO A 99 -4.75 -18.70 -8.74
CA PRO A 99 -5.44 -19.89 -8.24
C PRO A 99 -6.00 -20.74 -9.39
N MET A 100 -6.18 -22.05 -9.17
CA MET A 100 -6.65 -22.97 -10.21
C MET A 100 -8.02 -22.56 -10.78
N PHE A 101 -8.97 -22.15 -9.94
CA PHE A 101 -10.27 -21.66 -10.41
C PHE A 101 -10.18 -20.46 -11.37
N ALA A 102 -9.13 -19.65 -11.25
CA ALA A 102 -8.96 -18.46 -12.09
C ALA A 102 -8.41 -18.86 -13.46
N GLU A 103 -7.53 -19.86 -13.51
CA GLU A 103 -7.06 -20.47 -14.76
C GLU A 103 -8.20 -21.18 -15.49
N GLU A 104 -8.98 -22.01 -14.78
CA GLU A 104 -10.12 -22.72 -15.39
C GLU A 104 -11.20 -21.77 -15.93
N ALA A 105 -11.40 -20.62 -15.29
CA ALA A 105 -12.33 -19.58 -15.71
C ALA A 105 -11.73 -18.58 -16.72
N ASN A 106 -10.44 -18.73 -17.10
CA ASN A 106 -9.72 -17.81 -17.99
C ASN A 106 -9.75 -16.35 -17.49
N ARG A 107 -9.51 -16.18 -16.18
CA ARG A 107 -9.51 -14.92 -15.39
C ARG A 107 -8.14 -14.57 -14.80
N GLU A 108 -7.07 -15.13 -15.31
CA GLU A 108 -5.69 -14.94 -14.84
C GLU A 108 -5.28 -13.46 -14.84
N ALA A 109 -5.78 -12.68 -15.80
CA ALA A 109 -5.53 -11.25 -15.91
C ALA A 109 -5.99 -10.44 -14.67
N GLU A 110 -6.98 -10.94 -13.90
CA GLU A 110 -7.43 -10.29 -12.66
C GLU A 110 -6.35 -10.30 -11.57
N PHE A 111 -5.39 -11.21 -11.69
CA PHE A 111 -4.32 -11.44 -10.72
C PHE A 111 -3.00 -10.73 -11.09
N GLU A 112 -2.90 -10.13 -12.29
CA GLU A 112 -1.70 -9.38 -12.73
C GLU A 112 -1.41 -8.12 -11.92
N LYS A 113 -2.40 -7.61 -11.18
CA LYS A 113 -2.34 -6.40 -10.34
C LYS A 113 -2.99 -6.66 -8.99
N PHE A 114 -2.83 -7.87 -8.47
CA PHE A 114 -3.57 -8.32 -7.30
C PHE A 114 -3.17 -7.55 -6.03
N ASP A 115 -1.94 -7.04 -5.98
CA ASP A 115 -1.48 -6.09 -4.97
C ASP A 115 -2.34 -4.82 -4.92
N GLU A 116 -2.70 -4.25 -6.08
CA GLU A 116 -3.60 -3.10 -6.15
C GLU A 116 -5.01 -3.45 -5.64
N VAL A 117 -5.46 -4.66 -5.89
CA VAL A 117 -6.77 -5.17 -5.43
C VAL A 117 -6.77 -5.30 -3.91
N ILE A 118 -5.78 -5.98 -3.34
CA ILE A 118 -5.63 -6.13 -1.88
C ILE A 118 -5.48 -4.74 -1.25
N SER A 119 -4.66 -3.86 -1.84
CA SER A 119 -4.42 -2.50 -1.32
C SER A 119 -5.72 -1.69 -1.20
N LYS A 120 -6.62 -1.80 -2.19
CA LYS A 120 -7.95 -1.15 -2.11
C LYS A 120 -8.81 -1.72 -0.98
N VAL A 121 -8.71 -3.02 -0.71
CA VAL A 121 -9.44 -3.68 0.38
C VAL A 121 -8.91 -3.21 1.72
N VAL A 122 -7.60 -3.22 1.94
CA VAL A 122 -7.01 -2.89 3.25
C VAL A 122 -6.92 -1.38 3.49
N GLY A 123 -6.82 -0.58 2.42
CA GLY A 123 -6.69 0.89 2.48
C GLY A 123 -5.26 1.37 2.72
N VAL A 124 -4.28 0.47 2.61
CA VAL A 124 -2.84 0.75 2.74
C VAL A 124 -2.07 0.11 1.60
N PRO A 125 -0.85 0.59 1.28
CA PRO A 125 -0.02 -0.03 0.25
C PRO A 125 0.29 -1.49 0.57
N VAL A 126 0.23 -2.32 -0.46
CA VAL A 126 0.63 -3.73 -0.44
C VAL A 126 1.86 -3.85 -1.33
N ILE A 127 2.87 -4.56 -0.85
CA ILE A 127 4.09 -4.84 -1.60
C ILE A 127 3.97 -6.25 -2.14
N TRP A 128 4.18 -6.40 -3.44
CA TRP A 128 4.28 -7.70 -4.08
C TRP A 128 5.75 -8.10 -4.13
N GLU A 129 6.19 -8.95 -3.20
CA GLU A 129 7.60 -9.33 -3.07
C GLU A 129 7.96 -10.51 -3.97
N ASP A 130 7.06 -11.49 -4.08
CA ASP A 130 7.21 -12.66 -4.94
C ASP A 130 5.84 -13.06 -5.49
N ARG A 131 5.81 -13.93 -6.51
CA ARG A 131 4.59 -14.30 -7.24
C ARG A 131 3.44 -14.68 -6.31
N GLU A 132 3.70 -15.43 -5.24
CA GLU A 132 2.71 -15.85 -4.25
C GLU A 132 2.75 -15.08 -2.91
N LEU A 133 3.63 -14.08 -2.75
CA LEU A 133 3.87 -13.39 -1.48
C LEU A 133 3.56 -11.88 -1.56
N PHE A 134 2.59 -11.47 -0.74
CA PHE A 134 2.22 -10.07 -0.53
C PHE A 134 2.52 -9.61 0.89
N ILE A 135 3.04 -8.40 1.04
CA ILE A 135 3.44 -7.84 2.33
C ILE A 135 2.74 -6.50 2.60
N ILE A 136 2.22 -6.35 3.81
CA ILE A 136 1.71 -5.10 4.36
C ILE A 136 2.61 -4.69 5.52
N GLN A 137 3.44 -3.67 5.31
CA GLN A 137 4.44 -3.25 6.30
C GLN A 137 3.83 -2.59 7.55
N THR A 138 2.77 -1.80 7.37
CA THR A 138 2.14 -1.05 8.47
C THR A 138 0.63 -1.24 8.42
N PRO A 139 0.14 -2.42 8.83
CA PRO A 139 -1.29 -2.72 8.79
C PRO A 139 -2.04 -1.95 9.88
N PRO A 140 -3.20 -1.36 9.55
CA PRO A 140 -4.15 -0.90 10.57
C PRO A 140 -4.65 -2.06 11.45
N ASP A 141 -5.16 -1.74 12.64
CA ASP A 141 -5.79 -2.74 13.49
C ASP A 141 -6.98 -3.41 12.79
N GLY A 142 -7.17 -4.70 13.01
CA GLY A 142 -8.23 -5.50 12.36
C GLY A 142 -7.96 -5.87 10.88
N THR A 143 -6.77 -5.55 10.35
CA THR A 143 -6.42 -5.88 8.96
C THR A 143 -6.43 -7.39 8.68
N VAL A 144 -5.98 -8.21 9.63
CA VAL A 144 -5.99 -9.69 9.50
C VAL A 144 -7.41 -10.21 9.26
N GLU A 145 -8.37 -9.82 10.13
CA GLU A 145 -9.77 -10.22 10.00
C GLU A 145 -10.39 -9.70 8.71
N LYS A 146 -10.06 -8.47 8.30
CA LYS A 146 -10.54 -7.87 7.06
C LYS A 146 -10.07 -8.64 5.84
N ILE A 147 -8.79 -9.00 5.77
CA ILE A 147 -8.21 -9.78 4.68
C ILE A 147 -8.81 -11.19 4.67
N LYS A 148 -8.85 -11.85 5.84
CA LYS A 148 -9.44 -13.19 5.98
C LYS A 148 -10.87 -13.22 5.44
N ASN A 149 -11.73 -12.31 5.93
CA ASN A 149 -13.12 -12.22 5.50
C ASN A 149 -13.24 -11.91 4.01
N TRP A 150 -12.38 -11.05 3.46
CA TRP A 150 -12.41 -10.75 2.04
C TRP A 150 -11.99 -11.94 1.19
N LEU A 151 -10.87 -12.59 1.51
CA LEU A 151 -10.34 -13.74 0.79
C LEU A 151 -11.30 -14.93 0.83
N SER A 152 -11.89 -15.25 1.99
CA SER A 152 -12.87 -16.35 2.10
C SER A 152 -14.11 -16.15 1.24
N ASN A 153 -14.44 -14.91 0.88
CA ASN A 153 -15.55 -14.58 -0.01
C ASN A 153 -15.12 -14.26 -1.45
N TYR A 154 -13.82 -14.23 -1.74
CA TYR A 154 -13.30 -13.79 -3.03
C TYR A 154 -13.71 -14.75 -4.15
N HIS A 155 -13.50 -16.06 -3.95
CA HIS A 155 -13.95 -17.08 -4.90
C HIS A 155 -15.48 -17.07 -5.09
N GLN A 156 -16.24 -17.00 -3.98
CA GLN A 156 -17.71 -17.05 -4.00
C GLN A 156 -18.35 -15.88 -4.76
N LYS A 157 -17.74 -14.69 -4.72
CA LYS A 157 -18.27 -13.50 -5.41
C LYS A 157 -18.10 -13.53 -6.93
N THR A 158 -17.28 -14.45 -7.43
CA THR A 158 -16.94 -14.49 -8.85
C THR A 158 -17.48 -15.71 -9.59
N ASN A 159 -18.31 -16.52 -8.91
CA ASN A 159 -19.26 -17.46 -9.53
C ASN A 159 -20.65 -16.82 -9.61
#